data_AF-A0A1H3W666-F1
#
_entry.id   AF-A0A1H3W666-F1
#
_cell.length_a   1.000
_cell.length_b   1.000
_cell.length_c   1.000
_cell.angle_alpha   90.00
_cell.angle_beta   90.00
_cell.angle_gamma   90.00
#
_symmetry.space_group_name_H-M   'P 1'
#
loop_
_entity.id
_entity.type
_entity.pdbx_description
1 polymer ?
#
loop_
_entity_poly.entity_id
_entity_poly.type
_entity_poly.pdbx_seq_one_letter_code
_entity_poly.pdbx_strand_id
1 'polypeptide(L)' 'MTAHTQMSSTQAANARAIREHGDDMLCFFDSLGQSRELDQAKVRLEEALMWAVKHATKG' A
#
# COMPACT_ATOMS: atom_id res chain seq x y z
N MET A 1 2.81 31.91 4.83
CA MET A 1 1.75 30.88 4.77
C MET A 1 2.35 29.65 4.12
N THR A 2 2.58 28.59 4.89
CA THR A 2 3.06 27.31 4.36
C THR A 2 1.99 26.73 3.45
N ALA A 3 2.31 26.54 2.17
CA ALA A 3 1.42 25.89 1.22
C ALA A 3 1.23 24.43 1.66
N HIS A 4 0.08 24.13 2.27
CA HIS A 4 -0.35 22.74 2.43
C HIS A 4 -0.82 22.27 1.06
N THR A 5 0.00 21.47 0.38
CA THR A 5 -0.35 20.90 -0.93
C THR A 5 -1.59 20.03 -0.75
N GLN A 6 -2.73 20.53 -1.23
CA GLN A 6 -3.99 19.81 -1.16
C GLN A 6 -3.95 18.69 -2.22
N MET A 7 -4.01 17.43 -1.80
CA MET A 7 -4.01 16.29 -2.71
C MET A 7 -5.24 16.32 -3.63
N SER A 8 -5.06 15.96 -4.91
CA SER A 8 -6.21 15.80 -5.80
C SER A 8 -7.07 14.61 -5.39
N SER A 9 -8.37 14.65 -5.73
CA SER A 9 -9.29 13.54 -5.48
C SER A 9 -8.81 12.23 -6.13
N THR A 10 -8.18 12.32 -7.31
CA THR A 10 -7.59 11.17 -8.02
C THR A 10 -6.40 10.57 -7.26
N GLN A 11 -5.49 11.41 -6.73
CA GLN A 11 -4.36 10.92 -5.94
C GLN A 11 -4.84 10.21 -4.66
N ALA A 12 -5.85 10.78 -3.99
CA ALA A 12 -6.46 10.18 -2.81
C ALA A 12 -7.14 8.84 -3.14
N ALA A 13 -7.90 8.78 -4.24
CA ALA A 13 -8.55 7.55 -4.69
C ALA A 13 -7.53 6.45 -5.03
N ASN A 14 -6.45 6.80 -5.74
CA ASN A 14 -5.38 5.85 -6.07
C ASN A 14 -4.66 5.34 -4.82
N ALA A 15 -4.31 6.22 -3.89
CA ALA A 15 -3.67 5.84 -2.63
C ALA A 15 -4.57 4.91 -1.79
N ARG A 16 -5.88 5.14 -1.80
CA ARG A 16 -6.86 4.27 -1.15
C ARG A 16 -6.93 2.90 -1.81
N ALA A 17 -7.08 2.84 -3.13
CA ALA A 17 -7.16 1.59 -3.87
C ALA A 17 -5.91 0.72 -3.66
N ILE A 18 -4.72 1.32 -3.66
CA ILE A 18 -3.46 0.61 -3.37
C ILE A 18 -3.50 -0.04 -1.99
N ARG A 19 -3.98 0.66 -0.96
CA ARG A 19 -4.08 0.14 0.41
C ARG A 19 -5.09 -1.00 0.51
N GLU A 20 -6.27 -0.82 -0.06
CA GLU A 20 -7.33 -1.85 -0.05
C GLU A 20 -6.84 -3.14 -0.73
N HIS A 21 -6.22 -3.05 -1.91
CA HIS A 21 -5.64 -4.22 -2.57
C HIS A 21 -4.48 -4.86 -1.80
N GLY A 22 -3.69 -4.05 -1.10
CA GLY A 22 -2.62 -4.53 -0.25
C GLY A 22 -3.13 -5.34 0.93
N ASP A 23 -4.13 -4.80 1.63
CA ASP A 23 -4.77 -5.44 2.78
C ASP A 23 -5.45 -6.76 2.39
N ASP A 24 -6.15 -6.78 1.25
CA ASP A 24 -6.77 -8.00 0.69
C ASP A 24 -5.72 -9.10 0.44
N MET A 25 -4.57 -8.74 -0.12
CA MET A 25 -3.50 -9.69 -0.43
C MET A 25 -2.77 -10.19 0.82
N LEU A 26 -2.56 -9.33 1.82
CA LEU A 26 -2.02 -9.73 3.12
C LEU A 26 -2.98 -10.69 3.85
N CYS A 27 -4.28 -10.39 3.86
CA CYS A 27 -5.32 -11.28 4.38
C CYS A 27 -5.33 -12.62 3.66
N PHE A 28 -5.17 -12.62 2.32
CA PHE A 28 -5.04 -13.86 1.57
C PHE A 28 -3.81 -14.66 2.02
N PHE A 29 -2.64 -14.04 2.18
CA PHE A 29 -1.45 -14.73 2.68
C PHE A 29 -1.60 -15.26 4.10
N ASP A 30 -2.30 -14.54 4.98
CA ASP A 30 -2.63 -15.04 6.33
C ASP A 30 -3.51 -16.30 6.28
N SER A 31 -4.40 -16.39 5.29
CA SER A 31 -5.27 -17.57 5.11
C SER A 31 -4.52 -18.83 4.65
N LEU A 32 -3.31 -18.69 4.10
CA LEU A 32 -2.48 -19.80 3.62
C LEU A 32 -1.67 -20.47 4.74
N GLY A 33 -1.69 -19.92 5.95
CA GLY A 33 -0.89 -20.37 7.09
C GLY A 33 0.39 -19.55 7.27
N GLN A 34 1.37 -20.13 7.97
CA GLN A 34 2.60 -19.45 8.36
C GLN A 34 3.83 -20.19 7.85
N SER A 35 4.71 -19.46 7.17
CA SER A 35 6.04 -19.91 6.80
C SER A 35 6.99 -18.70 6.73
N ARG A 36 8.29 -18.96 6.87
CA ARG A 36 9.32 -17.91 6.77
C ARG A 36 9.28 -17.20 5.40
N GLU A 37 9.00 -17.95 4.34
CA GLU A 37 8.89 -17.44 2.97
C GLU A 37 7.65 -16.54 2.82
N LEU A 38 6.52 -16.92 3.42
CA LEU A 38 5.32 -16.08 3.45
C LEU A 38 5.56 -14.79 4.23
N ASP A 39 6.23 -14.86 5.38
CA ASP A 39 6.58 -13.66 6.15
C ASP A 39 7.47 -12.72 5.33
N GLN A 40 8.45 -13.27 4.61
CA GLN A 40 9.31 -12.46 3.76
C GLN A 40 8.58 -11.90 2.53
N ALA A 41 7.58 -12.62 2.01
CA ALA A 41 6.71 -12.12 0.94
C ALA A 41 5.84 -10.96 1.42
N LYS A 42 5.27 -11.06 2.63
CA LYS A 42 4.47 -9.98 3.26
C LYS A 42 5.29 -8.70 3.43
N VAL A 43 6.51 -8.81 3.97
CA VAL A 43 7.41 -7.64 4.13
C VAL A 43 7.68 -6.96 2.77
N ARG A 44 7.97 -7.74 1.71
CA ARG A 44 8.21 -7.17 0.37
C ARG A 44 6.95 -6.54 -0.22
N LEU A 45 5.79 -7.11 0.04
CA LEU A 45 4.51 -6.55 -0.36
C LEU A 45 4.27 -5.22 0.35
N GLU A 46 4.46 -5.15 1.66
CA GLU A 46 4.33 -3.91 2.44
C GLU A 46 5.28 -2.80 1.96
N GLU A 47 6.54 -3.14 1.66
CA GLU A 47 7.49 -2.20 1.06
C GLU A 47 7.00 -1.71 -0.31
N ALA A 48 6.53 -2.62 -1.18
CA ALA A 48 5.99 -2.27 -2.49
C ALA A 48 4.76 -1.33 -2.38
N LEU A 49 3.84 -1.61 -1.45
CA LEU A 49 2.66 -0.79 -1.19
C LEU A 49 3.04 0.61 -0.70
N MET A 50 4.02 0.71 0.20
CA MET A 50 4.53 2.00 0.67
C MET A 50 5.10 2.84 -0.48
N TRP A 51 5.91 2.25 -1.36
CA TRP A 51 6.47 2.94 -2.52
C TRP A 51 5.38 3.31 -3.54
N ALA A 52 4.39 2.45 -3.77
CA ALA A 52 3.28 2.72 -4.66
C ALA A 52 2.40 3.88 -4.16
N VAL A 53 2.05 3.90 -2.86
CA VAL A 53 1.32 5.04 -2.25
C VAL A 53 2.13 6.32 -2.35
N LYS A 54 3.43 6.25 -2.07
CA LYS A 54 4.33 7.41 -2.22
C LYS A 54 4.35 7.94 -3.65
N HIS A 55 4.33 7.07 -4.65
CA HIS A 55 4.24 7.48 -6.05
C HIS A 55 2.86 8.10 -6.36
N ALA A 56 1.77 7.48 -5.90
CA ALA A 56 0.41 7.96 -6.16
C ALA A 56 0.10 9.32 -5.49
N THR A 57 0.81 9.66 -4.41
CA THR A 57 0.58 10.89 -3.63
C THR A 57 1.61 11.98 -3.87
N LYS A 58 2.77 11.68 -4.45
CA LYS A 58 3.74 12.67 -4.90
C LYS A 58 3.34 13.21 -6.27
N GLY A 59 2.55 14.27 -6.24
CA GLY A 59 2.54 15.29 -7.31
C GLY A 59 3.66 16.29 -7.07
#